data_AF-A0A534YZ49-F1
#
_entry.id   AF-A0A534YZ49-F1
#
_cell.length_a   1.000
_cell.length_b   1.000
_cell.length_c   1.000
_cell.angle_alpha   90.00
_cell.angle_beta   90.00
_cell.angle_gamma   90.00
#
_symmetry.space_group_name_H-M   'P 1'
#
loop_
_entity.id
_entity.type
_entity.pdbx_description
1 polymer ?
#
loop_
_entity_poly.entity_id
_entity_poly.type
_entity_poly.pdbx_seq_one_letter_code
_entity_poly.pdbx_strand_id
1 'polypeptide(L)'
;MATEGLRARKKARTRQLIADCAARLFAERGYENVAVSDVAREADVAEQTVYNYFPTKAQLVTDRDELVREKFAELIRSRPAGVTPAVVIRDFVLETPGMIRDIPPDQWRGEIGYLAAISPAVRGLMLEVIDGQAAVIAQAIADTSDVRPEIARLQGIALGSVFHIIIEEAGERTRAGQSQARIAREIRRIAENLLDELERWFEASRR
;
A
#
# COMPACT_ATOMS: atom_id res chain seq x y z
N MET A 1 22.45 -12.44 -18.63
CA MET A 1 22.74 -11.64 -17.42
C MET A 1 22.71 -10.11 -17.64
N ALA A 2 23.62 -9.47 -18.39
CA ALA A 2 23.60 -7.98 -18.54
C ALA A 2 22.36 -7.41 -19.28
N THR A 3 21.86 -8.13 -20.30
CA THR A 3 20.72 -7.73 -21.13
C THR A 3 19.36 -7.90 -20.41
N GLU A 4 19.25 -8.91 -19.53
CA GLU A 4 18.08 -9.13 -18.68
C GLU A 4 17.91 -8.01 -17.66
N GLY A 5 19.02 -7.55 -17.06
CA GLY A 5 19.01 -6.39 -16.16
C GLY A 5 18.57 -5.10 -16.85
N LEU A 6 18.98 -4.86 -18.10
CA LEU A 6 18.54 -3.67 -18.84
C LEU A 6 17.05 -3.72 -19.20
N ARG A 7 16.53 -4.89 -19.61
CA ARG A 7 15.10 -5.06 -19.91
C ARG A 7 14.23 -4.89 -18.66
N ALA A 8 14.62 -5.48 -17.53
CA ALA A 8 13.93 -5.33 -16.26
C ALA A 8 13.91 -3.86 -15.79
N ARG A 9 15.04 -3.15 -15.86
CA ARG A 9 15.12 -1.72 -15.52
C ARG A 9 14.24 -0.85 -16.42
N LYS A 10 14.25 -1.09 -17.74
CA LYS A 10 13.36 -0.38 -18.67
C LYS A 10 11.89 -0.65 -18.33
N LYS A 11 11.55 -1.90 -18.05
CA LYS A 11 10.18 -2.29 -17.66
C LYS A 11 9.72 -1.56 -16.40
N ALA A 12 10.55 -1.54 -15.35
CA ALA A 12 10.26 -0.83 -14.11
C ALA A 12 10.12 0.69 -14.31
N ARG A 13 11.03 1.30 -15.09
CA ARG A 13 10.97 2.73 -15.40
C ARG A 13 9.69 3.11 -16.14
N THR A 14 9.28 2.33 -17.13
CA THR A 14 8.02 2.57 -17.85
C THR A 14 6.81 2.40 -16.95
N ARG A 15 6.79 1.37 -16.09
CA ARG A 15 5.71 1.19 -15.10
C ARG A 15 5.60 2.42 -14.19
N GLN A 16 6.73 2.92 -13.67
CA GLN A 16 6.76 4.09 -12.80
C GLN A 16 6.26 5.35 -13.52
N LEU A 17 6.73 5.60 -14.75
CA LEU A 17 6.28 6.75 -15.54
C LEU A 17 4.75 6.77 -15.71
N ILE A 18 4.16 5.61 -16.03
CA ILE A 18 2.71 5.49 -16.20
C ILE A 18 1.98 5.75 -14.88
N ALA A 19 2.47 5.21 -13.76
CA ALA A 19 1.90 5.44 -12.43
C ALA A 19 1.99 6.91 -12.02
N ASP A 20 3.13 7.57 -12.23
CA ASP A 20 3.34 9.00 -11.92
C ASP A 20 2.40 9.90 -12.74
N CYS A 21 2.19 9.59 -14.02
CA CYS A 21 1.23 10.30 -14.88
C CYS A 21 -0.22 10.07 -14.42
N ALA A 22 -0.57 8.83 -14.03
CA ALA A 22 -1.89 8.52 -13.50
C ALA A 22 -2.15 9.26 -12.19
N ALA A 23 -1.20 9.25 -11.26
CA ALA A 23 -1.30 9.96 -9.98
C ALA A 23 -1.51 11.47 -10.18
N ARG A 24 -0.75 12.13 -11.07
CA ARG A 24 -1.00 13.56 -11.40
C ARG A 24 -2.41 13.78 -11.95
N LEU A 25 -2.83 12.98 -12.94
CA LEU A 25 -4.16 13.15 -13.54
C LEU A 25 -5.28 12.91 -12.51
N PHE A 26 -5.15 11.92 -11.65
CA PHE A 26 -6.10 11.68 -10.56
C PHE A 26 -6.10 12.81 -9.53
N ALA A 27 -4.94 13.38 -9.21
CA ALA A 27 -4.84 14.53 -8.30
C ALA A 27 -5.55 15.77 -8.85
N GLU A 28 -5.45 15.99 -10.17
CA GLU A 28 -6.05 17.13 -10.86
C GLU A 28 -7.55 16.98 -11.09
N ARG A 29 -8.00 15.79 -11.52
CA ARG A 29 -9.34 15.58 -12.09
C ARG A 29 -10.21 14.63 -11.27
N GLY A 30 -9.63 13.96 -10.28
CA GLY A 30 -10.26 12.88 -9.52
C GLY A 30 -10.28 11.57 -10.31
N TYR A 31 -10.47 10.46 -9.60
CA TYR A 31 -10.44 9.12 -10.19
C TYR A 31 -11.47 8.95 -11.31
N GLU A 32 -12.73 9.36 -11.11
CA GLU A 32 -13.81 9.09 -12.07
C GLU A 32 -13.60 9.71 -13.45
N ASN A 33 -12.98 10.90 -13.49
CA ASN A 33 -12.86 11.71 -14.71
C ASN A 33 -11.61 11.40 -15.55
N VAL A 34 -10.81 10.42 -15.16
CA VAL A 34 -9.58 10.05 -15.88
C VAL A 34 -9.78 8.71 -16.60
N ALA A 35 -9.59 8.69 -17.91
CA ALA A 35 -9.57 7.46 -18.70
C ALA A 35 -8.14 6.89 -18.82
N VAL A 36 -8.02 5.59 -19.12
CA VAL A 36 -6.70 4.95 -19.38
C VAL A 36 -6.01 5.60 -20.59
N SER A 37 -6.79 6.01 -21.60
CA SER A 37 -6.30 6.76 -22.77
C SER A 37 -5.74 8.14 -22.41
N ASP A 38 -6.24 8.80 -21.36
CA ASP A 38 -5.67 10.06 -20.87
C ASP A 38 -4.29 9.83 -20.27
N VAL A 39 -4.14 8.78 -19.47
CA VAL A 39 -2.86 8.37 -18.87
C VAL A 39 -1.85 7.99 -19.95
N ALA A 40 -2.28 7.23 -20.96
CA ALA A 40 -1.43 6.84 -22.08
C ALA A 40 -0.87 8.07 -22.83
N ARG A 41 -1.74 9.05 -23.09
CA ARG A 41 -1.37 10.31 -23.74
C ARG A 41 -0.43 11.15 -22.88
N GLU A 42 -0.67 11.26 -21.58
CA GLU A 42 0.20 11.98 -20.64
C GLU A 42 1.58 11.30 -20.49
N ALA A 43 1.63 9.97 -20.55
CA ALA A 43 2.86 9.20 -20.46
C ALA A 43 3.60 9.03 -21.80
N ASP A 44 3.06 9.57 -22.91
CA ASP A 44 3.57 9.41 -24.28
C ASP A 44 3.77 7.93 -24.67
N VAL A 45 2.77 7.10 -24.39
CA VAL A 45 2.74 5.67 -24.75
C VAL A 45 1.42 5.28 -25.41
N ALA A 46 1.42 4.17 -26.14
CA ALA A 46 0.17 3.58 -26.62
C ALA A 46 -0.70 3.09 -25.45
N GLU A 47 -2.03 3.16 -25.59
CA GLU A 47 -2.97 2.66 -24.59
C GLU A 47 -2.77 1.17 -24.29
N GLN A 48 -2.46 0.36 -25.31
CA GLN A 48 -2.09 -1.05 -25.15
C GLN A 48 -0.87 -1.21 -24.24
N THR A 49 0.10 -0.30 -24.28
CA THR A 49 1.25 -0.32 -23.38
C THR A 49 0.78 -0.14 -21.95
N VAL A 50 -0.12 0.81 -21.66
CA VAL A 50 -0.68 0.97 -20.31
C VAL A 50 -1.35 -0.31 -19.84
N TYR A 51 -2.23 -0.91 -20.65
CA TYR A 51 -2.90 -2.17 -20.31
C TYR A 51 -1.95 -3.35 -20.09
N ASN A 52 -0.79 -3.38 -20.76
CA ASN A 52 0.23 -4.40 -20.52
C ASN A 52 0.86 -4.31 -19.12
N TYR A 53 0.90 -3.12 -18.52
CA TYR A 53 1.41 -2.89 -17.16
C TYR A 53 0.30 -2.87 -16.10
N PHE A 54 -0.86 -2.34 -16.47
CA PHE A 54 -2.02 -2.11 -15.62
C PHE A 54 -3.27 -2.59 -16.36
N PRO A 55 -3.57 -3.90 -16.33
CA PRO A 55 -4.75 -4.49 -16.94
C PRO A 55 -6.08 -3.75 -16.68
N THR A 56 -6.22 -3.07 -15.54
CA THR A 56 -7.40 -2.27 -15.23
C THR A 56 -7.02 -0.87 -14.76
N LYS A 57 -7.96 0.10 -14.90
CA LYS A 57 -7.81 1.44 -14.31
C LYS A 57 -7.63 1.39 -12.79
N ALA A 58 -8.30 0.45 -12.12
CA ALA A 58 -8.15 0.24 -10.68
C ALA A 58 -6.69 -0.06 -10.29
N GLN A 59 -5.95 -0.79 -11.13
CA GLN A 59 -4.54 -1.08 -10.86
C GLN A 59 -3.61 0.14 -11.02
N LEU A 60 -4.06 1.25 -11.61
CA LEU A 60 -3.31 2.50 -11.61
C LEU A 60 -3.37 3.20 -10.24
N VAL A 61 -4.45 3.01 -9.47
CA VAL A 61 -4.58 3.55 -8.10
C VAL A 61 -4.11 2.56 -7.04
N THR A 62 -4.09 1.26 -7.34
CA THR A 62 -3.58 0.20 -6.46
C THR A 62 -2.21 -0.34 -6.93
N ASP A 63 -1.42 0.47 -7.64
CA ASP A 63 -0.20 0.07 -8.36
C ASP A 63 0.87 -0.59 -7.47
N ARG A 64 0.87 -0.24 -6.17
CA ARG A 64 1.80 -0.73 -5.14
C ARG A 64 1.29 -1.93 -4.35
N ASP A 65 0.02 -2.30 -4.46
CA ASP A 65 -0.60 -3.31 -3.59
C ASP A 65 0.13 -4.66 -3.66
N GLU A 66 0.42 -5.15 -4.87
CA GLU A 66 1.13 -6.43 -5.04
C GLU A 66 2.50 -6.43 -4.36
N LEU A 67 3.27 -5.35 -4.51
CA LEU A 67 4.59 -5.21 -3.88
C LEU A 67 4.48 -5.20 -2.35
N VAL A 68 3.44 -4.54 -1.80
CA VAL A 68 3.17 -4.50 -0.37
C VAL A 68 2.80 -5.90 0.15
N ARG A 69 1.93 -6.63 -0.56
CA ARG A 69 1.55 -8.01 -0.22
C ARG A 69 2.75 -8.96 -0.23
N GLU A 70 3.56 -8.90 -1.29
CA GLU A 70 4.79 -9.68 -1.41
C GLU A 70 5.74 -9.38 -0.25
N LYS A 71 5.91 -8.09 0.09
CA LYS A 71 6.80 -7.69 1.18
C LYS A 71 6.33 -8.19 2.54
N PHE A 72 5.03 -8.14 2.81
CA PHE A 72 4.48 -8.71 4.02
C PHE A 72 4.69 -10.21 4.12
N ALA A 73 4.37 -10.94 3.06
CA ALA A 73 4.59 -12.38 3.02
C ALA A 73 6.07 -12.71 3.25
N GLU A 74 6.99 -11.98 2.63
CA GLU A 74 8.43 -12.14 2.80
C GLU A 74 8.85 -11.93 4.27
N LEU A 75 8.50 -10.78 4.86
CA LEU A 75 8.88 -10.43 6.23
C LEU A 75 8.33 -11.43 7.26
N ILE A 76 7.08 -11.85 7.08
CA ILE A 76 6.44 -12.80 7.97
C ILE A 76 7.07 -14.19 7.83
N ARG A 77 7.30 -14.68 6.60
CA ARG A 77 7.87 -16.03 6.39
C ARG A 77 9.33 -16.14 6.79
N SER A 78 10.10 -15.06 6.63
CA SER A 78 11.53 -15.01 6.95
C SER A 78 11.83 -14.67 8.42
N ARG A 79 10.80 -14.47 9.25
CA ARG A 79 10.99 -14.07 10.64
C ARG A 79 11.75 -15.13 11.45
N PRO A 80 12.65 -14.73 12.36
CA PRO A 80 13.27 -15.66 13.29
C PRO A 80 12.23 -16.30 14.24
N ALA A 81 12.50 -17.52 14.70
CA ALA A 81 11.68 -18.18 15.70
C ALA A 81 11.58 -17.34 16.98
N GLY A 82 10.37 -17.24 17.54
CA GLY A 82 10.13 -16.43 18.74
C GLY A 82 10.04 -14.92 18.50
N VAL A 83 10.19 -14.45 17.25
CA VAL A 83 9.86 -13.06 16.88
C VAL A 83 8.40 -13.01 16.41
N THR A 84 7.66 -12.01 16.88
CA THR A 84 6.24 -11.85 16.53
C THR A 84 6.09 -11.32 15.08
N PRO A 85 4.91 -11.55 14.47
CA PRO A 85 4.54 -10.87 13.22
C PRO A 85 4.68 -9.33 13.28
N ALA A 86 4.28 -8.71 14.40
CA ALA A 86 4.26 -7.24 14.53
C ALA A 86 5.67 -6.64 14.52
N VAL A 87 6.65 -7.29 15.15
CA VAL A 87 8.06 -6.84 15.14
C VAL A 87 8.63 -6.82 13.74
N VAL A 88 8.45 -7.87 12.93
CA VAL A 88 9.10 -7.94 11.61
C VAL A 88 8.49 -7.02 10.57
N ILE A 89 7.23 -6.61 10.72
CA ILE A 89 6.61 -5.63 9.81
C ILE A 89 6.83 -4.18 10.25
N ARG A 90 7.28 -3.95 11.49
CA ARG A 90 7.39 -2.61 12.09
C ARG A 90 8.15 -1.65 11.20
N ASP A 91 9.37 -1.98 10.79
CA ASP A 91 10.21 -1.06 10.04
C ASP A 91 9.57 -0.69 8.70
N PHE A 92 9.02 -1.69 8.00
CA PHE A 92 8.30 -1.49 6.75
C PHE A 92 7.09 -0.55 6.91
N VAL A 93 6.29 -0.72 7.98
CA VAL A 93 5.17 0.18 8.28
C VAL A 93 5.68 1.60 8.58
N LEU A 94 6.74 1.72 9.40
CA LEU A 94 7.30 3.00 9.85
C LEU A 94 8.07 3.75 8.76
N GLU A 95 8.36 3.12 7.63
CA GLU A 95 8.86 3.76 6.40
C GLU A 95 7.74 4.48 5.62
N THR A 96 6.47 4.06 5.77
CA THR A 96 5.32 4.67 5.08
C THR A 96 5.22 6.20 5.25
N PRO A 97 5.41 6.77 6.47
CA PRO A 97 5.52 8.22 6.65
C PRO A 97 6.61 8.92 5.83
N GLY A 98 7.72 8.24 5.53
CA GLY A 98 8.75 8.75 4.62
C GLY A 98 8.19 8.89 3.21
N MET A 99 7.51 7.85 2.72
CA MET A 99 6.86 7.86 1.41
C MET A 99 5.86 9.01 1.26
N ILE A 100 5.08 9.34 2.30
CA ILE A 100 4.15 10.48 2.27
C ILE A 100 4.87 11.80 1.99
N ARG A 101 6.09 12.00 2.50
CA ARG A 101 6.87 13.23 2.27
C ARG A 101 7.51 13.27 0.89
N ASP A 102 7.88 12.10 0.39
CA ASP A 102 8.64 11.95 -0.85
C ASP A 102 7.75 11.94 -2.09
N ILE A 103 6.44 11.67 -1.93
CA ILE A 103 5.47 11.80 -3.02
C ILE A 103 5.39 13.28 -3.46
N PRO A 104 5.60 13.57 -4.77
CA PRO A 104 5.47 14.91 -5.31
C PRO A 104 4.12 15.57 -4.93
N PRO A 105 4.09 16.84 -4.53
CA PRO A 105 2.86 17.50 -4.08
C PRO A 105 1.71 17.50 -5.10
N ASP A 106 2.04 17.52 -6.39
CA ASP A 106 1.11 17.43 -7.52
C ASP A 106 0.56 16.00 -7.74
N GLN A 107 1.17 14.99 -7.12
CA GLN A 107 0.73 13.58 -7.17
C GLN A 107 0.02 13.15 -5.90
N TRP A 108 0.29 13.75 -4.74
CA TRP A 108 -0.20 13.29 -3.43
C TRP A 108 -1.71 13.10 -3.35
N ARG A 109 -2.49 13.97 -3.99
CA ARG A 109 -3.96 13.86 -4.06
C ARG A 109 -4.45 12.82 -5.08
N GLY A 110 -3.58 12.23 -5.87
CA GLY A 110 -3.89 11.12 -6.77
C GLY A 110 -3.67 9.75 -6.15
N GLU A 111 -3.17 9.70 -4.92
CA GLU A 111 -2.91 8.46 -4.20
C GLU A 111 -4.19 7.92 -3.54
N ILE A 112 -4.21 6.60 -3.33
CA ILE A 112 -5.40 5.86 -2.88
C ILE A 112 -6.03 6.44 -1.60
N GLY A 113 -5.23 6.95 -0.66
CA GLY A 113 -5.73 7.49 0.61
C GLY A 113 -6.66 8.69 0.41
N TYR A 114 -6.21 9.74 -0.29
CA TYR A 114 -7.07 10.90 -0.54
C TYR A 114 -8.24 10.55 -1.46
N LEU A 115 -7.99 9.77 -2.51
CA LEU A 115 -9.05 9.38 -3.43
C LEU A 115 -10.15 8.56 -2.74
N ALA A 116 -9.80 7.65 -1.82
CA ALA A 116 -10.78 6.90 -1.03
C ALA A 116 -11.60 7.78 -0.07
N ALA A 117 -11.04 8.90 0.39
CA ALA A 117 -11.75 9.87 1.23
C ALA A 117 -12.79 10.70 0.45
N ILE A 118 -12.72 10.71 -0.89
CA ILE A 118 -13.62 11.53 -1.74
C ILE A 118 -14.41 10.73 -2.79
N SER A 119 -14.05 9.47 -3.07
CA SER A 119 -14.75 8.59 -4.02
C SER A 119 -15.16 7.27 -3.36
N PRO A 120 -16.47 6.95 -3.35
CA PRO A 120 -16.95 5.64 -2.90
C PRO A 120 -16.37 4.47 -3.71
N ALA A 121 -16.11 4.66 -5.00
CA ALA A 121 -15.52 3.62 -5.84
C ALA A 121 -14.09 3.30 -5.39
N VAL A 122 -13.27 4.32 -5.14
CA VAL A 122 -11.90 4.13 -4.65
C VAL A 122 -11.89 3.62 -3.21
N ARG A 123 -12.87 4.01 -2.39
CA ARG A 123 -13.05 3.42 -1.05
C ARG A 123 -13.27 1.91 -1.13
N GLY A 124 -14.07 1.43 -2.08
CA GLY A 124 -14.25 0.00 -2.35
C GLY A 124 -12.94 -0.69 -2.70
N LEU A 125 -12.18 -0.12 -3.64
CA LEU A 125 -10.86 -0.63 -4.05
C LEU A 125 -9.88 -0.69 -2.87
N MET A 126 -9.86 0.34 -2.01
CA MET A 126 -9.03 0.36 -0.80
C MET A 126 -9.37 -0.80 0.14
N LEU A 127 -10.65 -1.10 0.34
CA LEU A 127 -11.08 -2.21 1.19
C LEU A 127 -10.68 -3.57 0.60
N GLU A 128 -10.75 -3.74 -0.72
CA GLU A 128 -10.26 -4.96 -1.40
C GLU A 128 -8.73 -5.13 -1.26
N VAL A 129 -7.98 -4.03 -1.33
CA VAL A 129 -6.53 -4.01 -1.07
C VAL A 129 -6.24 -4.48 0.36
N ILE A 130 -6.95 -3.92 1.36
CA ILE A 130 -6.77 -4.26 2.77
C ILE A 130 -7.12 -5.73 3.04
N ASP A 131 -8.23 -6.24 2.49
CA ASP A 131 -8.64 -7.64 2.66
C ASP A 131 -7.60 -8.60 2.09
N GLY A 132 -7.09 -8.31 0.89
CA GLY A 132 -6.04 -9.11 0.26
C GLY A 132 -4.72 -9.09 1.05
N GLN A 133 -4.31 -7.95 1.60
CA GLN A 133 -3.14 -7.87 2.48
C GLN A 133 -3.33 -8.70 3.76
N ALA A 134 -4.49 -8.59 4.41
CA ALA A 134 -4.81 -9.38 5.60
C ALA A 134 -4.79 -10.88 5.32
N ALA A 135 -5.30 -11.31 4.16
CA ALA A 135 -5.29 -12.70 3.73
C ALA A 135 -3.86 -13.22 3.51
N VAL A 136 -3.01 -12.44 2.84
CA VAL A 136 -1.60 -12.79 2.60
C VAL A 136 -0.81 -12.91 3.91
N ILE A 137 -1.01 -11.96 4.84
CA ILE A 137 -0.38 -12.00 6.17
C ILE A 137 -0.86 -13.24 6.94
N ALA A 138 -2.18 -13.50 6.96
CA ALA A 138 -2.75 -14.66 7.63
C ALA A 138 -2.18 -15.97 7.10
N GLN A 139 -2.08 -16.10 5.78
CA GLN A 139 -1.49 -17.28 5.15
C GLN A 139 -0.03 -17.46 5.54
N ALA A 140 0.77 -16.38 5.48
CA ALA A 140 2.18 -16.42 5.85
C ALA A 140 2.39 -16.79 7.33
N ILE A 141 1.49 -16.37 8.22
CA ILE A 141 1.51 -16.78 9.64
C ILE A 141 1.18 -18.28 9.77
N ALA A 142 0.13 -18.76 9.10
CA ALA A 142 -0.26 -20.16 9.12
C ALA A 142 0.83 -21.09 8.56
N ASP A 143 1.56 -20.63 7.53
CA ASP A 143 2.68 -21.37 6.92
C ASP A 143 3.87 -21.55 7.87
N THR A 144 4.03 -20.67 8.87
CA THR A 144 5.27 -20.54 9.67
C THR A 144 5.07 -20.69 11.17
N SER A 145 3.87 -20.98 11.64
CA SER A 145 3.57 -21.09 13.07
C SER A 145 2.45 -22.08 13.34
N ASP A 146 2.53 -22.75 14.49
CA ASP A 146 1.52 -23.71 14.95
C ASP A 146 0.34 -22.97 15.62
N VAL A 147 -0.43 -22.25 14.80
CA VAL A 147 -1.65 -21.56 15.22
C VAL A 147 -2.84 -22.08 14.43
N ARG A 148 -4.02 -22.13 15.06
CA ARG A 148 -5.24 -22.54 14.35
C ARG A 148 -5.55 -21.56 13.21
N PRO A 149 -6.14 -22.01 12.07
CA PRO A 149 -6.39 -21.16 10.92
C PRO A 149 -7.20 -19.89 11.21
N GLU A 150 -8.22 -19.99 12.07
CA GLU A 150 -9.02 -18.84 12.48
C GLU A 150 -8.24 -17.81 13.30
N ILE A 151 -7.22 -18.26 14.05
CA ILE A 151 -6.32 -17.37 14.80
C ILE A 151 -5.34 -16.70 13.85
N ALA A 152 -4.77 -17.42 12.89
CA ALA A 152 -3.92 -16.82 11.86
C ALA A 152 -4.69 -15.75 11.06
N ARG A 153 -5.96 -16.02 10.72
CA ARG A 153 -6.85 -15.05 10.06
C ARG A 153 -7.10 -13.82 10.93
N LEU A 154 -7.41 -14.00 12.21
CA LEU A 154 -7.59 -12.89 13.15
C LEU A 154 -6.31 -12.02 13.23
N GLN A 155 -5.14 -12.65 13.34
CA GLN A 155 -3.85 -11.97 13.38
C GLN A 155 -3.56 -11.22 12.08
N GLY A 156 -3.86 -11.81 10.93
CA GLY A 156 -3.72 -11.15 9.63
C GLY A 156 -4.62 -9.93 9.48
N ILE A 157 -5.88 -10.02 9.92
CA ILE A 157 -6.82 -8.88 9.95
C ILE A 157 -6.29 -7.78 10.89
N ALA A 158 -5.82 -8.14 12.08
CA ALA A 158 -5.31 -7.18 13.04
C ALA A 158 -4.09 -6.42 12.47
N LEU A 159 -3.15 -7.11 11.84
CA LEU A 159 -1.98 -6.49 11.20
C LEU A 159 -2.36 -5.66 9.97
N GLY A 160 -3.26 -6.16 9.12
CA GLY A 160 -3.77 -5.42 7.97
C GLY A 160 -4.51 -4.13 8.36
N SER A 161 -5.17 -4.13 9.53
CA SER A 161 -5.86 -2.94 10.06
C SER A 161 -4.93 -1.75 10.31
N VAL A 162 -3.63 -1.99 10.54
CA VAL A 162 -2.64 -0.91 10.71
C VAL A 162 -2.55 -0.06 9.44
N PHE A 163 -2.48 -0.70 8.27
CA PHE A 163 -2.43 0.00 6.99
C PHE A 163 -3.76 0.65 6.65
N HIS A 164 -4.89 -0.01 6.95
CA HIS A 164 -6.20 0.60 6.79
C HIS A 164 -6.28 1.93 7.54
N ILE A 165 -5.95 1.93 8.83
CA ILE A 165 -6.00 3.13 9.67
C ILE A 165 -5.03 4.18 9.13
N ILE A 166 -3.79 3.81 8.77
CA ILE A 166 -2.82 4.76 8.21
C ILE A 166 -3.32 5.43 6.93
N ILE A 167 -3.85 4.65 5.98
CA ILE A 167 -4.33 5.15 4.68
C ILE A 167 -5.56 6.04 4.87
N GLU A 168 -6.52 5.61 5.70
CA GLU A 168 -7.73 6.38 6.01
C GLU A 168 -7.36 7.71 6.71
N GLU A 169 -6.52 7.67 7.73
CA GLU A 169 -6.09 8.85 8.49
C GLU A 169 -5.28 9.83 7.62
N ALA A 170 -4.49 9.33 6.67
CA ALA A 170 -3.74 10.15 5.71
C ALA A 170 -4.69 10.81 4.70
N GLY A 171 -5.68 10.06 4.20
CA GLY A 171 -6.71 10.56 3.30
C GLY A 171 -7.55 11.67 3.92
N GLU A 172 -8.09 11.44 5.11
CA GLU A 172 -8.92 12.41 5.83
C GLU A 172 -8.15 13.68 6.19
N ARG A 173 -6.88 13.58 6.61
CA ARG A 173 -6.06 14.78 6.88
C ARG A 173 -5.73 15.57 5.62
N THR A 174 -5.52 14.86 4.51
CA THR A 174 -5.32 15.52 3.20
C THR A 174 -6.59 16.25 2.78
N ARG A 175 -7.76 15.64 2.99
CA ARG A 175 -9.07 16.26 2.77
C ARG A 175 -9.32 17.46 3.66
N ALA A 176 -8.83 17.43 4.90
CA ALA A 176 -8.85 18.56 5.84
C ALA A 176 -7.80 19.64 5.53
N GLY A 177 -7.01 19.52 4.46
CA GLY A 177 -6.06 20.53 4.02
C GLY A 177 -4.75 20.58 4.81
N GLN A 178 -4.40 19.51 5.55
CA GLN A 178 -3.11 19.45 6.25
C GLN A 178 -1.95 19.25 5.27
N SER A 179 -0.77 19.79 5.61
CA SER A 179 0.45 19.59 4.81
C SER A 179 1.00 18.16 4.93
N GLN A 180 1.63 17.64 3.87
CA GLN A 180 2.26 16.31 3.87
C GLN A 180 3.25 16.12 5.04
N ALA A 181 4.03 17.15 5.38
CA ALA A 181 4.95 17.10 6.52
C ALA A 181 4.23 16.92 7.87
N ARG A 182 3.07 17.56 8.05
CA ARG A 182 2.24 17.35 9.26
C ARG A 182 1.64 15.95 9.24
N ILE A 183 1.04 15.54 8.12
CA ILE A 183 0.43 14.21 7.96
C ILE A 183 1.45 13.12 8.26
N ALA A 184 2.64 13.17 7.66
CA ALA A 184 3.69 12.18 7.91
C ALA A 184 4.09 12.08 9.39
N ARG A 185 4.19 13.20 10.12
CA ARG A 185 4.49 13.16 11.56
C ARG A 185 3.37 12.50 12.36
N GLU A 186 2.12 12.83 12.06
CA GLU A 186 0.95 12.28 12.75
C GLU A 186 0.79 10.78 12.45
N ILE A 187 0.91 10.38 11.19
CA ILE A 187 0.81 8.99 10.76
C ILE A 187 1.91 8.13 11.39
N ARG A 188 3.14 8.65 11.51
CA ARG A 188 4.21 7.94 12.22
C ARG A 188 3.81 7.61 13.66
N ARG A 189 3.31 8.60 14.40
CA ARG A 189 2.87 8.41 15.79
C ARG A 189 1.72 7.40 15.89
N ILE A 190 0.76 7.46 14.96
CA ILE A 190 -0.36 6.50 14.90
C ILE A 190 0.18 5.08 14.66
N ALA A 191 1.08 4.91 13.69
CA ALA A 191 1.69 3.63 13.37
C ALA A 191 2.48 3.05 14.55
N GLU A 192 3.30 3.88 15.22
CA GLU A 192 4.06 3.47 16.41
C GLU A 192 3.13 2.95 17.52
N ASN A 193 2.05 3.68 17.83
CA ASN A 193 1.09 3.28 18.85
C ASN A 193 0.36 1.98 18.49
N LEU A 194 -0.08 1.82 17.23
CA LEU A 194 -0.77 0.62 16.77
C LEU A 194 0.14 -0.61 16.82
N LEU A 195 1.40 -0.46 16.41
CA LEU A 195 2.38 -1.54 16.44
C LEU A 195 2.79 -1.92 17.86
N ASP A 196 2.94 -0.96 18.77
CA ASP A 196 3.20 -1.22 20.19
C ASP A 196 2.06 -2.04 20.82
N GLU A 197 0.80 -1.69 20.52
CA GLU A 197 -0.37 -2.39 21.05
C GLU A 197 -0.50 -3.80 20.47
N LEU A 198 -0.30 -3.95 19.15
CA LEU A 198 -0.30 -5.27 18.53
C LEU A 198 0.82 -6.15 19.09
N GLU A 199 2.01 -5.61 19.32
CA GLU A 199 3.10 -6.38 19.90
C GLU A 199 2.73 -6.93 21.28
N ARG A 200 2.17 -6.09 22.16
CA ARG A 200 1.69 -6.53 23.48
C ARG A 200 0.64 -7.65 23.36
N TRP A 201 -0.27 -7.53 22.39
CA TRP A 201 -1.28 -8.55 22.14
C TRP A 201 -0.67 -9.89 21.68
N PHE A 202 0.33 -9.85 20.78
CA PHE A 202 1.06 -11.04 20.35
C PHE A 202 1.87 -11.65 21.50
N GLU A 203 2.53 -10.84 22.33
CA GLU A 203 3.29 -11.31 23.49
C GLU A 203 2.38 -11.99 24.53
N ALA A 204 1.21 -11.41 24.81
CA ALA A 204 0.25 -11.98 25.74
C ALA A 204 -0.33 -13.30 25.22
N SER A 205 -0.56 -13.42 23.91
CA SER A 205 -1.12 -14.61 23.26
C SER A 205 -0.16 -15.80 23.19
N ARG A 206 1.14 -15.61 23.50
CA ARG A 206 2.16 -16.68 23.55
C ARG A 206 2.27 -17.36 24.92
N ARG A 207 1.63 -16.82 25.95
CA ARG A 207 1.60 -17.37 27.31
C ARG A 207 0.43 -18.32 27.47
#